data_AF-A0A537WZE8-F1
#
_entry.id   AF-A0A537WZE8-F1
#
_cell.length_a   1.000
_cell.length_b   1.000
_cell.length_c   1.000
_cell.angle_alpha   90.00
_cell.angle_beta   90.00
_cell.angle_gamma   90.00
#
_symmetry.space_group_name_H-M   'P 1'
#
loop_
_entity.id
_entity.type
_entity.pdbx_description
1 polymer ?
#
loop_
_entity_poly.entity_id
_entity_poly.type
_entity_poly.pdbx_seq_one_letter_code
_entity_poly.pdbx_strand_id
1 'polypeptide(L)'
;MPPEEIRSMNDAARGAGLPVVDGEVMWEASDGSPAYYHYYPSLDEVRAWLGGAGFAILDELEGPWHDDEYAYRHILAQTIA
;
A
#
# COMPACT_ATOMS: atom_id res chain seq x y z
N MET A 1 17.72 1.16 4.71
CA MET A 1 17.68 2.58 5.07
C MET A 1 17.12 2.68 6.47
N PRO A 2 17.73 3.40 7.42
CA PRO A 2 17.20 3.53 8.77
C PRO A 2 15.77 4.10 8.75
N PRO A 3 14.85 3.64 9.62
CA PRO A 3 13.48 4.15 9.68
C PRO A 3 13.38 5.67 9.84
N GLU A 4 14.35 6.30 10.51
CA GLU A 4 14.39 7.75 10.70
C GLU A 4 14.68 8.52 9.40
N GLU A 5 15.49 7.96 8.51
CA GLU A 5 15.80 8.57 7.22
C GLU A 5 14.58 8.54 6.30
N ILE A 6 13.82 7.44 6.30
CA ILE A 6 12.55 7.32 5.55
C ILE A 6 11.52 8.33 6.06
N ARG A 7 11.39 8.50 7.39
CA ARG A 7 10.51 9.54 7.96
C ARG A 7 10.94 10.95 7.54
N SER A 8 12.25 11.25 7.60
CA SER A 8 12.77 12.54 7.19
C SER A 8 12.52 12.83 5.71
N MET A 9 12.64 11.82 4.84
CA MET A 9 12.33 11.95 3.42
C MET A 9 10.83 12.15 3.18
N ASN A 10 9.98 11.41 3.89
CA ASN A 10 8.53 11.57 3.85
C ASN A 10 8.12 12.99 4.24
N ASP A 11 8.67 13.53 5.33
CA ASP A 11 8.35 14.89 5.79
C ASP A 11 8.83 15.96 4.79
N ALA A 12 10.03 15.81 4.22
CA ALA A 12 10.52 16.71 3.17
C ALA A 12 9.62 16.69 1.92
N ALA A 13 9.20 15.50 1.48
CA ALA A 13 8.31 15.34 0.34
C ALA A 13 6.91 15.92 0.61
N ARG A 14 6.38 15.78 1.83
CA ARG A 14 5.14 16.47 2.25
C ARG A 14 5.30 17.99 2.22
N GLY A 15 6.42 18.50 2.73
CA GLY A 15 6.74 19.93 2.69
C GLY A 15 6.83 20.49 1.27
N ALA A 16 7.19 19.64 0.30
CA ALA A 16 7.19 19.95 -1.13
C ALA A 16 5.82 19.78 -1.82
N GLY A 17 4.76 19.40 -1.08
CA GLY A 17 3.42 19.19 -1.62
C GLY A 17 3.23 17.87 -2.37
N LEU A 18 4.16 16.92 -2.21
CA LEU A 18 4.04 15.60 -2.83
C LEU A 18 3.07 14.72 -2.02
N PRO A 19 2.29 13.84 -2.68
CA PRO A 19 1.39 12.91 -2.02
C PRO A 19 2.20 11.76 -1.40
N VAL A 20 2.65 11.97 -0.16
CA VAL A 20 3.39 10.97 0.60
C VAL A 20 2.44 10.11 1.40
N VAL A 21 2.67 8.80 1.34
CA VAL A 21 1.88 7.78 2.03
C VAL A 21 2.80 7.05 3.00
N ASP A 22 2.45 6.96 4.29
CA ASP A 22 3.24 6.28 5.32
C ASP A 22 3.05 4.77 5.28
N GLY A 23 4.14 4.04 5.05
CA GLY A 23 4.23 2.59 4.98
C GLY A 23 5.39 2.08 5.82
N GLU A 24 5.57 0.76 5.79
CA GLU A 24 6.58 0.05 6.55
C GLU A 24 7.82 -0.21 5.71
N VAL A 25 8.98 -0.18 6.38
CA VAL A 25 10.24 -0.61 5.79
C VAL A 25 10.31 -2.12 5.94
N MET A 26 10.06 -2.83 4.86
CA MET A 26 10.24 -4.27 4.85
C MET A 26 11.71 -4.60 4.58
N TRP A 27 12.28 -5.29 5.56
CA TRP A 27 13.59 -5.94 5.53
C TRP A 27 14.76 -4.99 5.78
N GLU A 28 15.76 -5.51 6.50
CA GLU A 28 17.01 -4.79 6.72
C GLU A 28 17.76 -4.67 5.40
N ALA A 29 18.28 -3.48 5.11
CA ALA A 29 19.11 -3.29 3.93
C ALA A 29 20.43 -4.05 4.12
N SER A 30 20.80 -4.91 3.17
CA SER A 30 22.09 -5.60 3.14
C SER A 30 22.91 -5.16 1.93
N ASP A 31 24.18 -5.56 1.89
CA ASP A 31 24.98 -5.41 0.69
C ASP A 31 24.34 -6.20 -0.46
N GLY A 32 23.85 -5.47 -1.48
CA GLY A 32 23.19 -6.08 -2.63
C GLY A 32 21.68 -6.27 -2.52
N SER A 33 21.04 -5.96 -1.38
CA SER A 33 19.58 -5.95 -1.26
C SER A 33 19.12 -4.65 -0.59
N PRO A 34 18.58 -3.67 -1.35
CA PRO A 34 17.98 -2.49 -0.73
C PRO A 34 16.78 -2.91 0.13
N ALA A 35 16.54 -2.19 1.22
CA ALA A 35 15.30 -2.33 1.98
C ALA A 35 14.11 -1.96 1.08
N TYR A 36 13.01 -2.69 1.22
CA TYR A 36 11.77 -2.43 0.49
C TYR A 36 10.85 -1.55 1.33
N TYR A 37 10.04 -0.73 0.68
CA TYR A 37 8.98 0.04 1.34
C TYR A 37 7.64 -0.57 0.96
N HIS A 38 6.79 -0.83 1.94
CA HIS A 38 5.49 -1.42 1.72
C HIS A 38 4.40 -0.61 2.43
N TYR A 39 3.46 -0.06 1.66
CA TYR A 39 2.25 0.53 2.21
C TYR A 39 1.11 -0.47 2.17
N TYR A 40 0.49 -0.73 3.32
CA TYR A 40 -0.72 -1.54 3.43
C TYR A 40 -1.94 -0.61 3.62
N PRO A 41 -2.60 -0.14 2.54
CA PRO A 41 -3.82 0.62 2.68
C PRO A 41 -4.90 -0.22 3.37
N SER A 42 -5.75 0.43 4.16
CA SER A 42 -6.95 -0.22 4.66
C SER A 42 -7.87 -0.61 3.49
N LEU A 43 -8.68 -1.67 3.65
CA LEU A 43 -9.64 -2.05 2.61
C LEU A 43 -10.62 -0.93 2.29
N ASP A 44 -11.01 -0.13 3.28
CA ASP A 44 -11.91 1.01 3.08
C ASP A 44 -11.28 2.11 2.23
N GLU A 45 -9.97 2.33 2.39
CA GLU A 45 -9.21 3.25 1.55
C GLU A 45 -9.10 2.74 0.11
N VAL A 46 -8.82 1.44 -0.08
CA VAL A 46 -8.80 0.81 -1.42
C VAL A 46 -10.18 0.92 -2.08
N ARG A 47 -11.27 0.68 -1.35
CA ARG A 47 -12.65 0.83 -1.83
C ARG A 47 -12.95 2.28 -2.24
N ALA A 48 -12.54 3.24 -1.42
CA ALA A 48 -12.72 4.66 -1.71
C ALA A 48 -11.97 5.08 -2.99
N TRP A 49 -10.75 4.59 -3.20
CA TRP A 49 -9.99 4.84 -4.42
C TRP A 49 -10.66 4.22 -5.65
N LEU A 50 -11.12 2.97 -5.57
CA LEU A 50 -11.83 2.32 -6.66
C LEU A 50 -13.11 3.10 -7.03
N GLY A 51 -13.91 3.50 -6.03
CA GLY A 51 -15.09 4.33 -6.24
C GLY A 51 -14.76 5.70 -6.83
N GLY A 52 -13.72 6.37 -6.32
CA GLY A 52 -13.25 7.66 -6.84
C GLY A 52 -12.72 7.59 -8.28
N ALA A 53 -12.22 6.43 -8.70
CA ALA A 53 -11.80 6.15 -10.07
C ALA A 53 -12.96 5.71 -10.99
N GLY A 54 -14.20 5.67 -10.49
CA GLY A 54 -15.37 5.32 -11.27
C GLY A 54 -15.62 3.83 -11.39
N PHE A 55 -15.12 3.01 -10.46
CA PHE A 55 -15.42 1.59 -10.40
C PHE A 55 -16.47 1.27 -9.34
N ALA A 56 -17.41 0.38 -9.69
CA ALA A 56 -18.26 -0.31 -8.74
C ALA A 56 -17.67 -1.69 -8.45
N ILE A 57 -17.52 -2.00 -7.16
CA ILE A 57 -17.09 -3.32 -6.71
C ILE A 57 -18.29 -4.28 -6.78
N LEU A 58 -18.11 -5.38 -7.49
CA LEU A 58 -19.11 -6.42 -7.68
C LEU A 58 -18.94 -7.57 -6.68
N ASP A 59 -17.70 -7.91 -6.38
CA ASP A 59 -17.37 -8.99 -5.45
C ASP A 59 -15.99 -8.76 -4.81
N GLU A 60 -15.82 -9.27 -3.60
CA GLU A 60 -14.56 -9.23 -2.84
C GLU A 60 -14.33 -10.57 -2.14
N LEU A 61 -13.14 -11.15 -2.32
CA LEU A 61 -12.78 -12.43 -1.72
C LEU A 61 -11.40 -12.37 -1.06
N GLU A 62 -11.25 -13.06 0.06
CA GLU A 62 -9.93 -13.36 0.62
C GLU A 62 -9.41 -14.64 -0.02
N GLY A 63 -8.15 -14.62 -0.46
CA GLY A 63 -7.42 -15.82 -0.80
C GLY A 63 -7.08 -16.65 0.44
N PRO A 64 -6.51 -17.85 0.25
CA PRO A 64 -5.95 -18.61 1.35
C PRO A 64 -4.78 -17.85 1.99
N TRP A 65 -4.61 -18.03 3.29
CA TRP A 65 -3.46 -17.51 4.03
C TRP A 65 -2.19 -18.28 3.66
N HIS A 66 -1.11 -17.53 3.45
CA HIS A 66 0.24 -18.04 3.24
C HIS A 66 0.99 -17.98 4.56
N ASP A 67 1.39 -19.15 5.08
CA ASP A 67 2.18 -19.32 6.30
C ASP A 67 1.62 -18.56 7.53
N ASP A 68 0.30 -18.35 7.58
CA ASP A 68 -0.39 -17.51 8.57
C ASP A 68 0.11 -16.04 8.64
N GLU A 69 0.85 -15.59 7.62
CA GLU A 69 1.43 -14.24 7.55
C GLU A 69 0.60 -13.27 6.71
N TYR A 70 0.19 -13.68 5.51
CA TYR A 70 -0.55 -12.80 4.59
C TYR A 70 -1.53 -13.56 3.70
N ALA A 71 -2.56 -12.86 3.22
CA ALA A 71 -3.48 -13.33 2.19
C ALA A 71 -3.73 -12.21 1.17
N TYR A 72 -4.04 -12.59 -0.07
CA TYR A 72 -4.44 -11.62 -1.09
C TYR A 72 -5.92 -11.29 -0.98
N ARG A 73 -6.27 -10.00 -1.07
CA ARG A 73 -7.65 -9.57 -1.32
C ARG A 73 -7.88 -9.50 -2.84
N HIS A 74 -8.83 -10.30 -3.32
CA HIS A 74 -9.29 -10.28 -4.70
C HIS A 74 -10.52 -9.39 -4.82
N ILE A 75 -10.51 -8.47 -5.78
CA ILE A 75 -11.62 -7.56 -6.03
C ILE A 75 -12.05 -7.69 -7.48
N LEU A 76 -13.32 -8.01 -7.71
CA LEU A 76 -13.95 -7.91 -9.02
C LEU A 76 -14.67 -6.57 -9.09
N ALA A 77 -14.28 -5.73 -10.05
CA ALA A 77 -14.87 -4.42 -10.24
C ALA A 77 -15.25 -4.19 -11.71
N GLN A 78 -16.23 -3.32 -11.92
CA GLN A 78 -16.63 -2.85 -13.24
C GLN A 78 -16.68 -1.32 -13.28
N THR A 79 -16.51 -0.73 -14.45
CA THR A 79 -16.67 0.71 -14.63
C THR A 79 -18.12 1.12 -14.42
N ILE A 80 -18.35 2.23 -13.73
CA ILE A 80 -19.63 2.92 -13.65
C ILE A 80 -19.75 3.75 -14.92
N ALA A 81 -20.73 3.43 -15.76
CA ALA A 81 -21.04 4.14 -17.00
C ALA A 81 -21.77 5.46 -16.74
#